data_AF-A0A502HSG3-F1
#
_entry.id   AF-A0A502HSG3-F1
#
_cell.length_a   1.000
_cell.length_b   1.000
_cell.length_c   1.000
_cell.angle_alpha   90.00
_cell.angle_beta   90.00
_cell.angle_gamma   90.00
#
_symmetry.space_group_name_H-M   'P 1'
#
loop_
_entity.id
_entity.type
_entity.pdbx_description
1 polymer ?
#
loop_
_entity_poly.entity_id
_entity_poly.type
_entity_poly.pdbx_seq_one_letter_code
_entity_poly.pdbx_strand_id
1 'polypeptide(L)'
;MRSGDLWQIVEDHRGTLYSTTNGAPVEYLTLGPLPENLTTVPRPTAHHRWNNIEWEIDVEATADDDRKKIVAEACRYLAETDWYVTRQMESGKAIPPDVIAGRKAARVKANG
;
A
#
# COMPACT_ATOMS: atom_id res chain seq x y z
N MET A 1 7.39 -60.19 20.11
CA MET A 1 8.46 -59.30 19.60
C MET A 1 7.88 -57.90 19.60
N ARG A 2 8.58 -56.93 20.20
CA ARG A 2 8.06 -55.56 20.39
C ARG A 2 7.82 -54.94 19.01
N SER A 3 6.58 -54.52 18.74
CA SER A 3 6.25 -53.70 17.58
C SER A 3 7.12 -52.45 17.62
N GLY A 4 7.99 -52.31 16.63
CA GLY A 4 8.88 -51.16 16.50
C GLY A 4 8.03 -49.92 16.25
N ASP A 5 7.93 -49.08 17.27
CA ASP A 5 7.32 -47.77 17.17
C ASP A 5 8.18 -46.92 16.23
N LEU A 6 7.68 -46.67 15.02
CA LEU A 6 8.37 -45.89 14.00
C LEU A 6 8.18 -44.40 14.31
N TRP A 7 9.17 -43.80 14.97
CA TRP A 7 9.22 -42.35 15.13
C TRP A 7 9.43 -41.70 13.76
N GLN A 8 8.47 -40.89 13.32
CA GLN A 8 8.59 -40.07 12.12
C GLN A 8 9.06 -38.67 12.50
N ILE A 9 10.15 -38.20 11.87
CA ILE A 9 10.59 -36.80 11.98
C ILE A 9 9.63 -35.95 11.15
N VAL A 10 9.00 -34.98 11.80
CA VAL A 10 8.07 -34.03 11.17
C VAL A 10 8.60 -32.63 11.43
N GLU A 11 8.51 -31.77 10.42
CA GLU A 11 8.87 -30.35 10.55
C GLU A 11 8.00 -29.66 11.60
N ASP A 12 8.64 -28.85 12.43
CA ASP A 12 7.99 -28.10 13.49
C ASP A 12 8.09 -26.60 13.21
N HIS A 13 6.97 -26.02 12.77
CA HIS A 13 6.82 -24.58 12.52
C HIS A 13 5.86 -23.90 13.51
N ARG A 14 5.60 -24.56 14.65
CA ARG A 14 4.66 -24.03 15.65
C ARG A 14 5.16 -22.71 16.22
N GLY A 15 4.23 -21.77 16.45
CA GLY A 15 4.52 -20.43 16.94
C GLY A 15 3.78 -19.36 16.14
N THR A 16 4.34 -18.15 16.10
CA THR A 16 3.79 -17.05 15.31
C THR A 16 4.30 -17.12 13.87
N LEU A 17 3.39 -17.36 12.95
CA LEU A 17 3.61 -17.25 11.51
C LEU A 17 2.89 -16.01 10.97
N TYR A 18 3.13 -15.68 9.70
CA TYR A 18 2.52 -14.54 9.03
C TYR A 18 1.79 -14.99 7.78
N SER A 19 0.60 -14.45 7.54
CA SER A 19 -0.13 -14.72 6.30
C SER A 19 0.59 -14.09 5.10
N THR A 20 0.82 -14.87 4.05
CA THR A 20 1.42 -14.39 2.79
C THR A 20 0.49 -13.44 2.04
N THR A 21 -0.81 -13.41 2.37
CA THR A 21 -1.81 -12.54 1.76
C THR A 21 -1.72 -11.10 2.26
N ASN A 22 -1.54 -10.88 3.56
CA ASN A 22 -1.63 -9.54 4.16
C ASN A 22 -0.53 -9.23 5.20
N GLY A 23 0.27 -10.23 5.58
CA GLY A 23 1.28 -10.13 6.64
C GLY A 23 0.74 -10.24 8.05
N ALA A 24 -0.53 -10.61 8.25
CA ALA A 24 -1.13 -10.71 9.58
C ALA A 24 -0.50 -11.87 10.38
N PRO A 25 -0.21 -11.67 11.68
CA PRO A 25 0.29 -12.74 12.52
C PRO A 25 -0.80 -13.80 12.75
N VAL A 26 -0.42 -15.06 12.64
CA VAL A 26 -1.26 -16.24 12.84
C VAL A 26 -0.54 -17.18 13.79
N GLU A 27 -1.23 -17.61 14.85
CA GLU A 27 -0.72 -18.65 15.73
C GLU A 27 -0.89 -20.01 15.05
N TYR A 28 0.23 -20.70 14.82
CA TYR A 28 0.26 -22.02 14.21
C TYR A 28 0.66 -23.06 15.25
N LEU A 29 -0.19 -24.06 15.45
CA LEU A 29 0.01 -25.10 16.47
C LEU A 29 0.12 -26.51 15.87
N THR A 30 0.05 -26.62 14.55
CA THR A 30 0.06 -27.89 13.82
C THR A 30 1.48 -28.34 13.52
N LEU A 31 1.77 -29.62 13.71
CA LEU A 31 3.01 -30.27 13.24
C LEU A 31 2.85 -30.69 11.78
N GLY A 32 3.89 -30.50 10.97
CA GLY A 32 3.83 -30.80 9.55
C GLY A 32 4.45 -29.71 8.69
N PRO A 33 4.34 -29.84 7.35
CA PRO A 33 4.84 -28.84 6.43
C PRO A 33 4.13 -27.50 6.64
N LEU A 34 4.87 -26.41 6.42
CA LEU A 34 4.35 -25.06 6.41
C LEU A 34 3.31 -24.90 5.30
N PRO A 35 2.06 -24.48 5.59
CA PRO A 35 1.08 -24.24 4.54
C PRO A 35 1.49 -23.06 3.66
N GLU A 36 1.16 -23.13 2.37
CA GLU A 36 1.54 -22.16 1.33
C GLU A 36 1.07 -20.71 1.58
N ASN A 37 0.01 -20.56 2.38
CA ASN A 37 -0.55 -19.27 2.75
C ASN A 37 0.11 -18.65 4.00
N LEU A 38 1.09 -19.31 4.61
CA LEU A 38 1.83 -18.84 5.77
C LEU A 38 3.34 -18.77 5.48
N THR A 39 4.01 -17.83 6.12
CA THR A 39 5.45 -17.64 6.08
C THR A 39 5.98 -17.33 7.47
N THR A 40 7.21 -17.75 7.76
CA THR A 40 7.93 -17.36 8.98
C THR A 40 8.50 -15.94 8.88
N VAL A 41 8.47 -15.34 7.69
CA VAL A 41 9.03 -14.01 7.43
C VAL A 41 7.95 -12.95 7.63
N PRO A 42 8.12 -11.99 8.56
CA PRO A 42 7.18 -10.90 8.74
C PRO A 42 7.16 -9.99 7.50
N ARG A 43 5.98 -9.47 7.17
CA ARG A 43 5.82 -8.47 6.12
C ARG A 43 6.53 -7.17 6.52
N PRO A 44 7.51 -6.66 5.74
CA PRO A 44 8.27 -5.47 6.13
C PRO A 44 7.42 -4.20 6.15
N THR A 45 6.62 -3.97 5.10
CA THR A 45 5.74 -2.80 4.99
C THR A 45 4.44 -3.13 4.23
N ALA A 46 3.45 -2.24 4.32
CA ALA A 46 2.21 -2.32 3.56
C ALA A 46 2.38 -2.25 2.03
N HIS A 47 3.57 -1.88 1.55
CA HIS A 47 3.92 -1.88 0.12
C HIS A 47 4.61 -3.16 -0.32
N HIS A 48 4.74 -4.19 0.54
CA HIS A 48 5.30 -5.47 0.11
C HIS A 48 4.20 -6.47 -0.21
N ARG A 49 4.39 -7.27 -1.26
CA ARG A 49 3.54 -8.40 -1.65
C ARG A 49 4.37 -9.69 -1.63
N TRP A 50 3.75 -10.80 -1.26
CA TRP A 50 4.44 -12.09 -1.26
C TRP A 50 4.58 -12.62 -2.69
N ASN A 51 5.80 -12.91 -3.15
CA ASN A 51 6.06 -13.43 -4.51
C ASN A 51 6.22 -14.96 -4.55
N ASN A 52 5.67 -15.66 -3.54
CA ASN A 52 5.83 -17.10 -3.30
C ASN A 52 7.20 -17.54 -2.72
N ILE A 53 8.17 -16.62 -2.63
CA ILE A 53 9.52 -16.88 -2.10
C ILE A 53 9.85 -15.90 -0.97
N GLU A 54 9.62 -14.61 -1.20
CA GLU A 54 9.93 -13.52 -0.30
C GLU A 54 8.92 -12.36 -0.44
N TRP A 55 9.04 -11.39 0.46
CA TRP A 55 8.31 -10.14 0.38
C TRP A 55 9.00 -9.23 -0.65
N GLU A 56 8.34 -9.00 -1.77
CA GLU A 56 8.80 -8.10 -2.83
C GLU A 56 8.06 -6.76 -2.73
N ILE A 57 8.75 -5.66 -3.05
CA ILE A 57 8.11 -4.34 -3.12
C ILE A 57 7.09 -4.34 -4.25
N ASP A 58 5.85 -4.07 -3.89
CA ASP A 58 4.76 -3.79 -4.81
C ASP A 58 4.96 -2.38 -5.38
N VAL A 59 5.66 -2.33 -6.52
CA VAL A 59 5.96 -1.11 -7.26
C VAL A 59 4.66 -0.42 -7.70
N GLU A 60 3.60 -1.18 -8.00
CA GLU A 60 2.30 -0.63 -8.38
C GLU A 60 1.62 0.05 -7.19
N ALA A 61 1.59 -0.60 -6.02
CA ALA A 61 1.04 0.01 -4.81
C ALA A 61 1.83 1.25 -4.36
N THR A 62 3.15 1.25 -4.56
CA THR A 62 3.99 2.42 -4.29
C THR A 62 3.68 3.57 -5.26
N ALA A 63 3.63 3.27 -6.56
CA ALA A 63 3.29 4.25 -7.59
C ALA A 63 1.87 4.82 -7.40
N ASP A 64 0.92 4.00 -6.96
CA ASP A 64 -0.43 4.45 -6.64
C ASP A 64 -0.47 5.42 -5.45
N ASP A 65 0.29 5.14 -4.39
CA ASP A 65 0.41 6.03 -3.23
C ASP A 65 1.05 7.37 -3.60
N ASP A 66 2.11 7.35 -4.40
CA ASP A 66 2.75 8.56 -4.92
C ASP A 66 1.79 9.37 -5.82
N ARG A 67 1.04 8.70 -6.71
CA ARG A 67 0.01 9.36 -7.52
C ARG A 67 -1.08 10.00 -6.64
N LYS A 68 -1.56 9.30 -5.61
CA LYS A 68 -2.54 9.84 -4.66
C LYS A 68 -2.03 11.09 -3.97
N LYS A 69 -0.75 11.13 -3.56
CA LYS A 69 -0.12 12.34 -2.98
C LYS A 69 -0.09 13.49 -3.98
N ILE A 70 0.30 13.23 -5.23
CA ILE A 70 0.34 14.24 -6.30
C ILE A 70 -1.05 14.82 -6.55
N VAL A 71 -2.07 13.97 -6.68
CA VAL A 71 -3.47 14.38 -6.87
C VAL A 71 -3.95 15.17 -5.65
N ALA A 72 -3.68 14.70 -4.44
CA ALA A 72 -4.10 15.38 -3.21
C ALA A 72 -3.51 16.78 -3.09
N GLU A 73 -2.22 16.95 -3.40
CA GLU A 73 -1.56 18.25 -3.40
C GLU A 73 -2.13 19.19 -4.47
N ALA A 74 -2.41 18.66 -5.67
CA ALA A 74 -3.05 19.41 -6.74
C ALA A 74 -4.47 19.87 -6.36
N CYS A 75 -5.27 18.99 -5.77
CA CYS A 75 -6.60 19.31 -5.25
C CYS A 75 -6.53 20.37 -4.14
N ARG A 76 -5.55 20.26 -3.23
CA ARG A 76 -5.32 21.27 -2.18
C ARG A 76 -5.02 22.64 -2.78
N TYR A 77 -4.13 22.71 -3.77
CA TYR A 77 -3.82 23.96 -4.46
C TYR A 77 -5.05 24.57 -5.15
N LEU A 78 -5.87 23.75 -5.80
CA LEU A 78 -7.12 24.20 -6.42
C LEU A 78 -8.11 24.75 -5.39
N ALA A 79 -8.23 24.10 -4.23
CA ALA A 79 -9.08 24.58 -3.15
C ALA A 79 -8.55 25.90 -2.55
N GLU A 80 -7.25 25.96 -2.26
CA GLU A 80 -6.61 27.13 -1.65
C GLU A 80 -6.62 28.36 -2.56
N THR A 81 -6.64 28.16 -3.88
CA THR A 81 -6.75 29.23 -4.87
C THR A 81 -8.16 29.47 -5.39
N ASP A 82 -9.17 28.76 -4.86
CA ASP A 82 -10.55 28.85 -5.34
C ASP A 82 -11.16 30.24 -5.12
N TRP A 83 -10.79 30.90 -4.02
CA TRP A 83 -11.23 32.26 -3.69
C TRP A 83 -10.92 33.28 -4.80
N TYR A 84 -9.86 33.08 -5.59
CA TYR A 84 -9.55 33.97 -6.72
C TYR A 84 -10.61 33.90 -7.80
N VAL A 85 -11.19 32.71 -8.05
CA VAL A 85 -12.27 32.52 -9.01
C VAL A 85 -13.55 33.19 -8.50
N THR A 86 -13.90 32.96 -7.23
CA THR A 86 -15.06 33.61 -6.60
C THR A 86 -14.96 35.13 -6.67
N ARG A 87 -13.81 35.69 -6.30
CA ARG A 87 -13.55 37.13 -6.40
C ARG A 87 -13.69 37.67 -7.81
N GLN A 88 -13.23 36.93 -8.82
CA GLN A 88 -13.38 37.34 -10.21
C GLN A 88 -14.86 37.41 -10.62
N MET A 89 -15.67 36.42 -10.20
CA MET A 89 -17.09 36.37 -10.51
C MET A 89 -17.89 37.47 -9.78
N GLU A 90 -17.52 37.81 -8.54
CA GLU A 90 -18.21 38.82 -7.74
C GLU A 90 -17.80 40.25 -8.07
N SER A 91 -16.49 40.49 -8.23
CA SER A 91 -15.93 41.84 -8.32
C SER A 91 -15.29 42.15 -9.68
N GLY A 92 -15.22 41.19 -10.61
CA GLY A 92 -14.58 41.36 -11.91
C GLY A 92 -13.04 41.45 -11.87
N LYS A 93 -12.44 41.32 -10.68
CA LYS A 93 -10.98 41.42 -10.51
C LYS A 93 -10.30 40.17 -11.11
N ALA A 94 -9.40 40.40 -12.06
CA ALA A 94 -8.68 39.32 -12.73
C ALA A 94 -7.88 38.45 -11.75
N ILE A 95 -7.90 37.14 -12.01
CA ILE A 95 -7.07 36.15 -11.32
C ILE A 95 -5.60 36.41 -11.74
N PRO A 96 -4.64 36.39 -10.79
CA PRO A 96 -3.23 36.54 -11.13
C PRO A 96 -2.77 35.50 -12.16
N PRO A 97 -1.93 35.88 -13.15
CA PRO A 97 -1.51 34.98 -14.23
C PRO A 97 -0.81 33.72 -13.70
N ASP A 98 -0.02 33.83 -12.64
CA ASP A 98 0.64 32.70 -11.99
C ASP A 98 -0.35 31.70 -11.39
N VAL A 99 -1.45 32.19 -10.83
CA VAL A 99 -2.53 31.35 -10.28
C VAL A 99 -3.29 30.65 -11.40
N ILE A 100 -3.54 31.32 -12.53
CA ILE A 100 -4.15 30.69 -13.70
C ILE A 100 -3.28 29.55 -14.21
N ALA A 101 -1.97 29.80 -14.37
CA ALA A 101 -1.00 28.79 -14.82
C ALA A 101 -0.91 27.62 -13.83
N GLY A 102 -0.80 27.92 -12.54
CA GLY A 102 -0.77 26.92 -11.47
C GLY A 102 -2.04 26.07 -11.43
N ARG A 103 -3.23 26.69 -11.54
CA ARG A 103 -4.51 25.98 -11.54
C ARG A 103 -4.63 25.08 -12.78
N LYS A 104 -4.16 25.53 -13.95
CA LYS A 104 -4.12 24.69 -15.16
C LYS A 104 -3.25 23.46 -14.95
N ALA A 105 -2.05 23.63 -14.39
CA ALA A 105 -1.14 22.51 -14.09
C ALA A 105 -1.73 21.56 -13.03
N ALA A 106 -2.33 22.08 -11.98
CA ALA A 106 -2.97 21.30 -10.94
C ALA A 106 -4.16 20.47 -11.48
N ARG A 107 -4.96 21.02 -12.40
CA ARG A 107 -6.06 20.27 -13.04
C ARG A 107 -5.55 19.09 -13.88
N VAL A 108 -4.40 19.23 -14.52
CA VAL A 108 -3.77 18.11 -15.26
C VAL A 108 -3.36 17.02 -14.27
N LYS A 109 -2.71 17.40 -13.16
CA LYS A 109 -2.26 16.46 -12.12
C LYS A 109 -3.41 15.79 -11.36
N ALA A 110 -4.55 16.47 -11.20
CA ALA A 110 -5.71 15.92 -10.49
C ALA A 110 -6.57 14.99 -11.36
N ASN A 111 -6.46 15.06 -12.69
CA ASN A 111 -7.26 14.29 -13.64
C ASN A 111 -6.50 13.13 -14.31
N GLY A 112 -5.20 12.94 -14.01
CA GLY A 112 -4.36 11.89 -14.58
C GLY A 112 -3.89 10.91 -13.51
#